data_AF-A0A928SQ26-F1
#
_entry.id   AF-A0A928SQ26-F1
#
_cell.length_a   1.000
_cell.length_b   1.000
_cell.length_c   1.000
_cell.angle_alpha   90.00
_cell.angle_beta   90.00
_cell.angle_gamma   90.00
#
_symmetry.space_group_name_H-M   'P 1'
#
loop_
_entity.id
_entity.type
_entity.pdbx_description
1 polymer ?
#
loop_
_entity_poly.entity_id
_entity_poly.type
_entity_poly.pdbx_seq_one_letter_code
_entity_poly.pdbx_strand_id
1 'polypeptide(L)'
;MTEHEKEKLTFQALGLLNEQVQARIVHYKGELETSPELDAITAQVVAQIKGMQAALGTGESPNVPAEQLEEQQGKTMTRLLSRLFASDGNFATQNMKTIGRRIAKLFFESELHEKSRGDKDKVIHHAEQGVYYVLNRYKNRLRAELEGFEYTSNDVKQQTLELLAKIERDLQVGFLSRRSPELNRVMHIHSGVLLEFLQKHLPPRLEAMCRATLRAAHTGRSPNAVNYKVLSTQFPEFRANWERIFMEQMVNFCGDELLGKLQNSEEAFRDETIRFFTDPHLFSDTAEVICDGIYDFLCLEGFLDLPVDWRVKLARN
;
A
#
# COMPACT_ATOMS: atom_id res chain seq x y z
N MET A 1 10.19 -4.48 -19.94
CA MET A 1 11.35 -4.45 -19.03
C MET A 1 12.10 -5.78 -19.11
N THR A 2 13.40 -5.82 -18.85
CA THR A 2 14.16 -7.07 -18.74
C THR A 2 13.76 -7.84 -17.46
N GLU A 3 14.00 -9.15 -17.42
CA GLU A 3 13.69 -9.99 -16.26
C GLU A 3 14.41 -9.51 -14.98
N HIS A 4 15.68 -9.15 -15.10
CA HIS A 4 16.46 -8.60 -13.99
C HIS A 4 15.90 -7.28 -13.44
N GLU A 5 15.40 -6.39 -14.30
CA GLU A 5 14.75 -5.14 -13.88
C GLU A 5 13.45 -5.41 -13.12
N LYS A 6 12.67 -6.41 -13.55
CA LYS A 6 11.44 -6.82 -12.87
C LYS A 6 11.72 -7.40 -11.50
N GLU A 7 12.69 -8.30 -11.38
CA GLU A 7 13.11 -8.87 -10.09
C GLU A 7 13.54 -7.78 -9.11
N LYS A 8 14.37 -6.83 -9.58
CA LYS A 8 14.81 -5.70 -8.78
C LYS A 8 13.65 -4.82 -8.32
N LEU A 9 12.72 -4.50 -9.23
CA LEU A 9 11.53 -3.69 -8.93
C LEU A 9 10.63 -4.41 -7.91
N THR A 10 10.37 -5.70 -8.11
CA THR A 10 9.62 -6.52 -7.15
C THR A 10 10.28 -6.55 -5.78
N PHE A 11 11.60 -6.77 -5.72
CA PHE A 11 12.34 -6.79 -4.46
C PHE A 11 12.25 -5.45 -3.72
N GLN A 12 12.42 -4.33 -4.45
CA GLN A 12 12.30 -2.99 -3.87
C GLN A 12 10.88 -2.69 -3.38
N ALA A 13 9.86 -3.04 -4.18
CA ALA A 13 8.46 -2.82 -3.81
C ALA A 13 8.05 -3.65 -2.58
N LEU A 14 8.54 -4.89 -2.48
CA LEU A 14 8.33 -5.73 -1.30
C LEU A 14 9.07 -5.23 -0.07
N GLY A 15 10.29 -4.73 -0.23
CA GLY A 15 11.03 -4.08 0.85
C GLY A 15 10.23 -2.91 1.44
N LEU A 16 9.69 -2.04 0.57
CA LEU A 16 8.86 -0.91 0.98
C LEU A 16 7.56 -1.34 1.65
N LEU A 17 6.87 -2.35 1.12
CA LEU A 17 5.64 -2.87 1.71
C LEU A 17 5.91 -3.45 3.12
N ASN A 18 6.99 -4.22 3.27
CA ASN A 18 7.41 -4.75 4.55
C ASN A 18 7.83 -3.65 5.53
N GLU A 19 8.57 -2.63 5.09
CA GLU A 19 8.90 -1.46 5.91
C GLU A 19 7.63 -0.73 6.37
N GLN A 20 6.64 -0.55 5.50
CA GLN A 20 5.35 0.04 5.87
C GLN A 20 4.64 -0.79 6.94
N VAL A 21 4.69 -2.13 6.87
CA VAL A 21 4.14 -3.03 7.89
C VAL A 21 4.94 -2.99 9.19
N GLN A 22 6.27 -3.03 9.14
CA GLN A 22 7.13 -3.01 10.34
C GLN A 22 7.10 -1.65 11.05
N ALA A 23 7.11 -0.54 10.31
CA ALA A 23 6.96 0.79 10.88
C ALA A 23 5.64 0.93 11.66
N ARG A 24 4.55 0.29 11.19
CA ARG A 24 3.28 0.24 11.92
C ARG A 24 3.39 -0.50 13.26
N ILE A 25 4.18 -1.57 13.32
CA ILE A 25 4.36 -2.42 14.52
C ILE A 25 5.25 -1.76 15.57
N VAL A 26 6.33 -1.05 15.16
CA VAL A 26 7.32 -0.48 16.08
C VAL A 26 6.71 0.63 16.95
N HIS A 27 5.83 1.47 16.42
CA HIS A 27 5.20 2.54 17.19
C HIS A 27 4.10 2.06 18.17
N TYR A 28 3.69 0.79 18.11
CA TYR A 28 2.73 0.20 19.06
C TYR A 28 3.40 -0.27 20.37
N LYS A 29 4.72 -0.52 20.38
CA LYS A 29 5.43 -1.08 21.55
C LYS A 29 5.99 -0.03 22.53
N GLY A 30 5.57 1.23 22.42
CA GLY A 30 6.12 2.34 23.20
C GLY A 30 5.63 2.44 24.63
N GLU A 31 4.32 2.52 24.87
CA GLU A 31 3.77 2.83 26.19
C GLU A 31 2.32 2.31 26.30
N LEU A 32 2.16 1.08 26.78
CA LEU A 32 0.87 0.57 27.27
C LEU A 32 1.16 -0.24 28.53
N GLU A 33 1.37 0.45 29.65
CA GLU A 33 1.09 -0.16 30.96
C GLU A 33 -0.44 -0.29 31.03
N THR A 34 -0.95 -1.49 30.73
CA THR A 34 -2.36 -1.81 30.94
C THR A 34 -2.65 -1.89 32.45
N SER A 35 -3.80 -1.35 32.85
CA SER A 35 -4.29 -1.47 34.23
C SER A 35 -4.42 -2.97 34.62
N PRO A 36 -3.95 -3.40 35.80
CA PRO A 36 -4.04 -4.78 36.29
C PRO A 36 -5.46 -5.37 36.24
N GLU A 37 -6.49 -4.52 36.31
CA GLU A 37 -7.90 -4.91 36.27
C GLU A 37 -8.35 -5.34 34.87
N LEU A 38 -7.83 -4.69 33.81
CA LEU A 38 -8.12 -5.06 32.42
C LEU A 38 -7.42 -6.37 32.06
N ASP A 39 -6.22 -6.61 32.58
CA ASP A 39 -5.50 -7.87 32.38
C ASP A 39 -6.21 -9.04 33.09
N ALA A 40 -6.78 -8.81 34.28
CA ALA A 40 -7.55 -9.83 35.01
C ALA A 40 -8.86 -10.20 34.29
N ILE A 41 -9.59 -9.19 33.77
CA ILE A 41 -10.80 -9.43 32.98
C ILE A 41 -10.45 -10.15 31.66
N THR A 42 -9.36 -9.75 31.01
CA THR A 42 -8.88 -10.39 29.78
C THR A 42 -8.47 -11.83 30.04
N ALA A 43 -7.78 -12.12 31.15
CA ALA A 43 -7.43 -13.47 31.56
C ALA A 43 -8.67 -14.34 31.82
N GLN A 44 -9.71 -13.80 32.44
CA GLN A 44 -10.96 -14.51 32.70
C GLN A 44 -11.73 -14.82 31.41
N VAL A 45 -11.79 -13.87 30.47
CA VAL A 45 -12.43 -14.06 29.16
C VAL A 45 -11.63 -15.06 28.31
N VAL A 46 -10.30 -14.98 28.31
CA VAL A 46 -9.43 -15.95 27.62
C VAL A 46 -9.59 -17.36 28.22
N ALA A 47 -9.74 -17.48 29.53
CA ALA A 47 -10.01 -18.77 30.18
C ALA A 47 -11.38 -19.34 29.80
N GLN A 48 -12.41 -18.51 29.71
CA GLN A 48 -13.75 -18.93 29.26
C GLN A 48 -13.77 -19.34 27.78
N ILE A 49 -13.09 -18.58 26.91
CA ILE A 49 -12.96 -18.93 25.49
C ILE A 49 -12.19 -20.24 25.32
N LYS A 50 -11.09 -20.43 26.06
CA LYS A 50 -10.36 -21.71 26.07
C LYS A 50 -11.21 -22.86 26.61
N GLY A 51 -12.04 -22.63 27.62
CA GLY A 51 -12.98 -23.62 28.16
C GLY A 51 -14.06 -24.02 27.15
N MET A 52 -14.62 -23.06 26.41
CA MET A 52 -15.59 -23.33 25.35
C MET A 52 -14.94 -24.01 24.13
N GLN A 53 -13.71 -23.64 23.77
CA GLN A 53 -12.96 -24.29 22.69
C GLN A 53 -12.56 -25.73 23.07
N ALA A 54 -12.20 -25.98 24.32
CA ALA A 54 -11.95 -27.33 24.83
C ALA A 54 -13.22 -28.20 24.85
N ALA A 55 -14.39 -27.60 25.12
CA ALA A 55 -15.68 -28.29 25.06
C ALA A 55 -16.14 -28.60 23.62
N LEU A 56 -15.66 -27.84 22.62
CA LEU A 56 -15.89 -28.10 21.19
C LEU A 56 -14.82 -29.00 20.55
N GLY A 57 -13.68 -29.21 21.23
CA GLY A 57 -12.52 -29.97 20.74
C GLY A 57 -12.54 -31.47 21.06
N THR A 58 -13.62 -32.02 21.60
CA THR A 58 -13.76 -33.46 21.91
C THR A 58 -14.33 -34.31 20.79
N GLY A 59 -14.47 -33.75 19.58
CA GLY A 59 -14.53 -34.55 18.36
C GLY A 59 -13.10 -34.85 17.93
N GLU A 60 -12.69 -36.12 17.95
CA GLU A 60 -11.48 -36.59 17.27
C GLU A 60 -11.46 -35.97 15.87
N SER A 61 -10.63 -34.95 15.67
CA SER A 61 -10.34 -34.49 14.32
C SER A 61 -9.64 -35.67 13.66
N PRO A 62 -10.18 -36.27 12.58
CA PRO A 62 -9.46 -37.29 11.86
C PRO A 62 -8.08 -36.71 11.55
N ASN A 63 -7.04 -37.54 11.65
CA ASN A 63 -5.65 -37.16 11.41
C ASN A 63 -5.47 -36.82 9.91
N VAL A 64 -6.08 -35.71 9.47
CA VAL A 64 -6.10 -35.24 8.09
C VAL A 64 -4.69 -34.74 7.81
N PRO A 65 -3.99 -35.32 6.81
CA PRO A 65 -2.67 -34.85 6.43
C PRO A 65 -2.66 -33.35 6.16
N ALA A 66 -1.60 -32.66 6.59
CA ALA A 66 -1.44 -31.21 6.39
C ALA A 66 -1.66 -30.78 4.92
N GLU A 67 -1.23 -31.62 3.98
CA GLU A 67 -1.39 -31.38 2.54
C GLU A 67 -2.87 -31.38 2.11
N GLN A 68 -3.70 -32.24 2.71
CA GLN A 68 -5.14 -32.26 2.44
C GLN A 68 -5.84 -31.05 3.07
N LEU A 69 -5.39 -30.59 4.25
CA LEU A 69 -5.88 -29.33 4.84
C LEU A 69 -5.59 -28.14 3.93
N GLU A 70 -4.34 -28.01 3.48
CA GLU A 70 -3.91 -26.94 2.56
C GLU A 70 -4.64 -27.00 1.22
N GLU A 71 -4.90 -28.20 0.68
CA GLU A 71 -5.68 -28.37 -0.54
C GLU A 71 -7.13 -27.89 -0.38
N GLN A 72 -7.77 -28.22 0.73
CA GLN A 72 -9.15 -27.80 1.02
C GLN A 72 -9.25 -26.30 1.28
N GLN A 73 -8.31 -25.72 2.02
CA GLN A 73 -8.17 -24.28 2.18
C GLN A 73 -7.95 -23.61 0.82
N GLY A 74 -7.08 -24.17 -0.03
CA GLY A 74 -6.76 -23.66 -1.36
C GLY A 74 -7.96 -23.63 -2.30
N LYS A 75 -8.77 -24.69 -2.33
CA LYS A 75 -10.03 -24.73 -3.09
C LYS A 75 -11.02 -23.66 -2.61
N THR A 76 -11.14 -23.50 -1.29
CA THR A 76 -12.03 -22.50 -0.69
C THR A 76 -11.58 -21.08 -1.04
N MET A 77 -10.31 -20.76 -0.81
CA MET A 77 -9.72 -19.46 -1.12
C MET A 77 -9.83 -19.12 -2.61
N THR A 78 -9.53 -20.07 -3.49
CA THR A 78 -9.61 -19.87 -4.94
C THR A 78 -11.03 -19.55 -5.37
N ARG A 79 -12.03 -20.27 -4.85
CA ARG A 79 -13.44 -19.98 -5.12
C ARG A 79 -13.85 -18.58 -4.64
N LEU A 80 -13.44 -18.20 -3.42
CA LEU A 80 -13.75 -16.89 -2.84
C LEU A 80 -13.11 -15.77 -3.66
N LEU A 81 -11.82 -15.87 -3.96
CA LEU A 81 -11.11 -14.86 -4.75
C LEU A 81 -11.59 -14.79 -6.20
N SER A 82 -11.96 -15.92 -6.81
CA SER A 82 -12.55 -15.91 -8.15
C SER A 82 -13.85 -15.13 -8.19
N ARG A 83 -14.66 -15.19 -7.12
CA ARG A 83 -15.86 -14.36 -6.97
C ARG A 83 -15.51 -12.89 -6.72
N LEU A 84 -14.47 -12.61 -5.93
CA LEU A 84 -14.02 -11.25 -5.64
C LEU A 84 -13.55 -10.51 -6.92
N PHE A 85 -12.79 -11.21 -7.76
CA PHE A 85 -12.20 -10.69 -9.00
C PHE A 85 -13.07 -10.93 -10.24
N ALA A 86 -14.30 -11.38 -10.08
CA ALA A 86 -15.22 -11.53 -11.19
C ALA A 86 -15.40 -10.20 -11.93
N SER A 87 -15.52 -10.25 -13.26
CA SER A 87 -15.55 -9.05 -14.11
C SER A 87 -16.77 -8.15 -13.86
N ASP A 88 -17.84 -8.72 -13.33
CA ASP A 88 -19.07 -8.05 -12.87
C ASP A 88 -18.98 -7.56 -11.41
N GLY A 89 -17.89 -7.88 -10.71
CA GLY A 89 -17.64 -7.46 -9.33
C GLY A 89 -17.20 -6.00 -9.21
N ASN A 90 -17.63 -5.35 -8.11
CA ASN A 90 -17.28 -3.96 -7.81
C ASN A 90 -15.93 -3.80 -7.09
N PHE A 91 -15.23 -4.88 -6.76
CA PHE A 91 -14.01 -4.83 -5.96
C PHE A 91 -12.93 -3.97 -6.61
N ALA A 92 -12.64 -4.22 -7.89
CA ALA A 92 -11.60 -3.50 -8.60
C ALA A 92 -11.95 -2.01 -8.72
N THR A 93 -13.18 -1.69 -9.13
CA THR A 93 -13.64 -0.31 -9.34
C THR A 93 -13.72 0.50 -8.04
N GLN A 94 -14.13 -0.12 -6.93
CA GLN A 94 -14.15 0.53 -5.61
C GLN A 94 -12.74 0.92 -5.14
N ASN A 95 -11.75 0.06 -5.36
CA ASN A 95 -10.37 0.32 -4.94
C ASN A 95 -9.66 1.35 -5.83
N MET A 96 -10.07 1.51 -7.10
CA MET A 96 -9.43 2.46 -8.03
C MET A 96 -9.43 3.90 -7.52
N LYS A 97 -10.50 4.34 -6.85
CA LYS A 97 -10.58 5.71 -6.31
C LYS A 97 -9.55 5.95 -5.20
N THR A 98 -9.36 4.96 -4.33
CA THR A 98 -8.39 5.04 -3.22
C THR A 98 -6.96 5.00 -3.76
N ILE A 99 -6.68 4.08 -4.69
CA ILE A 99 -5.38 3.96 -5.36
C ILE A 99 -5.04 5.25 -6.10
N GLY A 100 -5.98 5.76 -6.91
CA GLY A 100 -5.77 7.00 -7.65
C GLY A 100 -5.49 8.21 -6.77
N ARG A 101 -6.14 8.31 -5.60
CA ARG A 101 -5.85 9.38 -4.62
C ARG A 101 -4.44 9.25 -4.04
N ARG A 102 -4.00 8.04 -3.68
CA ARG A 102 -2.65 7.80 -3.13
C ARG A 102 -1.57 8.10 -4.17
N ILE A 103 -1.75 7.61 -5.39
CA ILE A 103 -0.81 7.85 -6.50
C ILE A 103 -0.74 9.35 -6.83
N ALA A 104 -1.87 10.04 -6.94
CA ALA A 104 -1.87 11.48 -7.20
C ALA A 104 -1.12 12.27 -6.10
N LYS A 105 -1.31 11.87 -4.83
CA LYS A 105 -0.57 12.45 -3.71
C LYS A 105 0.93 12.23 -3.85
N LEU A 106 1.36 10.98 -4.06
CA LEU A 106 2.78 10.63 -4.27
C LEU A 106 3.39 11.36 -5.48
N PHE A 107 2.62 11.48 -6.56
CA PHE A 107 3.05 12.18 -7.76
C PHE A 107 3.32 13.66 -7.46
N PHE A 108 2.36 14.36 -6.87
CA PHE A 108 2.56 15.77 -6.52
C PHE A 108 3.65 15.97 -5.47
N GLU A 109 3.78 15.09 -4.47
CA GLU A 109 4.90 15.12 -3.54
C GLU A 109 6.24 14.97 -4.28
N SER A 110 6.33 14.03 -5.23
CA SER A 110 7.54 13.84 -6.04
C SER A 110 7.88 15.05 -6.91
N GLU A 111 6.88 15.77 -7.42
CA GLU A 111 7.05 16.98 -8.22
C GLU A 111 7.60 18.15 -7.39
N LEU A 112 7.13 18.29 -6.14
CA LEU A 112 7.53 19.39 -5.25
C LEU A 112 8.94 19.25 -4.67
N HIS A 113 9.51 18.05 -4.66
CA HIS A 113 10.88 17.84 -4.22
C HIS A 113 11.88 18.16 -5.34
N GLU A 114 12.90 18.97 -5.02
CA GLU A 114 13.94 19.38 -5.97
C GLU A 114 14.83 18.23 -6.44
N LYS A 115 15.03 17.22 -5.58
CA LYS A 115 15.72 15.97 -5.91
C LYS A 115 14.81 14.80 -5.56
N SER A 116 14.44 14.00 -6.55
CA SER A 116 13.89 12.66 -6.29
C SER A 116 15.01 11.81 -5.68
N ARG A 117 14.71 10.90 -4.74
CA ARG A 117 15.73 10.06 -4.08
C ARG A 117 16.53 9.30 -5.15
N GLY A 118 17.75 9.76 -5.43
CA GLY A 118 18.74 9.04 -6.25
C GLY A 118 19.06 9.59 -7.64
N ASP A 119 18.56 10.77 -8.09
CA ASP A 119 18.94 11.30 -9.42
C ASP A 119 19.28 12.80 -9.49
N LYS A 120 19.96 13.17 -10.59
CA LYS A 120 20.53 14.48 -10.98
C LYS A 120 19.47 15.56 -11.30
N ASP A 121 19.97 16.78 -11.52
CA ASP A 121 19.26 18.04 -11.77
C ASP A 121 17.94 17.90 -12.55
N LYS A 122 16.82 18.26 -11.90
CA LYS A 122 15.51 18.38 -12.57
C LYS A 122 15.54 19.50 -13.61
N VAL A 123 14.97 19.23 -14.77
CA VAL A 123 14.74 20.28 -15.78
C VAL A 123 13.60 21.18 -15.30
N ILE A 124 13.87 22.49 -15.30
CA ILE A 124 12.84 23.49 -14.99
C ILE A 124 12.05 23.76 -16.27
N HIS A 125 10.77 23.39 -16.26
CA HIS A 125 9.90 23.55 -17.42
C HIS A 125 9.09 24.84 -17.38
N HIS A 126 8.83 25.35 -16.17
CA HIS A 126 7.97 26.51 -15.96
C HIS A 126 8.60 27.47 -14.96
N ALA A 127 8.33 28.77 -15.11
CA ALA A 127 8.89 29.79 -14.24
C ALA A 127 8.50 29.57 -12.77
N GLU A 128 7.24 29.18 -12.51
CA GLU A 128 6.74 28.97 -11.15
C GLU A 128 7.47 27.81 -10.45
N GLN A 129 7.84 26.76 -11.20
CA GLN A 129 8.60 25.61 -10.70
C GLN A 129 10.00 26.04 -10.21
N GLY A 130 10.73 26.81 -11.02
CA GLY A 130 12.08 27.25 -10.67
C GLY A 130 12.08 28.16 -9.44
N VAL A 131 11.17 29.13 -9.40
CA VAL A 131 11.03 30.03 -8.24
C VAL A 131 10.59 29.26 -7.00
N TYR A 132 9.65 28.31 -7.14
CA TYR A 132 9.22 27.46 -6.03
C TYR A 132 10.37 26.66 -5.43
N TYR A 133 11.21 26.01 -6.25
CA TYR A 133 12.34 25.23 -5.72
C TYR A 133 13.35 26.09 -4.96
N VAL A 134 13.69 27.27 -5.48
CA VAL A 134 14.60 28.20 -4.78
C VAL A 134 13.97 28.68 -3.46
N LEU A 135 12.70 29.08 -3.49
CA LEU A 135 11.99 29.53 -2.30
C LEU A 135 11.90 28.43 -1.25
N ASN A 136 11.60 27.20 -1.64
CA ASN A 136 11.52 26.05 -0.75
C ASN A 136 12.90 25.72 -0.15
N ARG A 137 13.97 25.76 -0.95
CA ARG A 137 15.36 25.53 -0.49
C ARG A 137 15.78 26.52 0.59
N TYR A 138 15.40 27.79 0.45
CA TYR A 138 15.77 28.85 1.40
C TYR A 138 14.67 29.20 2.39
N LYS A 139 13.57 28.43 2.46
CA LYS A 139 12.37 28.74 3.26
C LYS A 139 12.69 29.09 4.72
N ASN A 140 13.45 28.24 5.38
CA ASN A 140 13.80 28.43 6.80
C ASN A 140 14.68 29.67 7.00
N ARG A 141 15.61 29.92 6.07
CA ARG A 141 16.49 31.09 6.11
C ARG A 141 15.71 32.38 5.88
N LEU A 142 14.88 32.42 4.83
CA LEU A 142 14.01 33.57 4.54
C LEU A 142 13.12 33.88 5.74
N ARG A 143 12.51 32.85 6.35
CA ARG A 143 11.69 33.03 7.54
C ARG A 143 12.49 33.58 8.73
N ALA A 144 13.66 33.03 9.02
CA ALA A 144 14.51 33.49 10.11
C ALA A 144 14.98 34.94 9.90
N GLU A 145 15.36 35.30 8.67
CA GLU A 145 15.72 36.68 8.31
C GLU A 145 14.53 37.63 8.49
N LEU A 146 13.34 37.25 8.02
CA LEU A 146 12.11 38.02 8.24
C LEU A 146 11.78 38.17 9.73
N GLU A 147 11.94 37.12 10.54
CA GLU A 147 11.64 37.17 11.96
C GLU A 147 12.60 38.08 12.75
N GLY A 148 13.82 38.29 12.25
CA GLY A 148 14.88 39.09 12.87
C GLY A 148 14.85 40.59 12.59
N PHE A 149 13.97 41.08 11.71
CA PHE A 149 13.81 42.51 11.49
C PHE A 149 13.08 43.20 12.65
N GLU A 150 13.38 44.49 12.85
CA GLU A 150 12.58 45.38 13.70
C GLU A 150 11.36 45.88 12.92
N TYR A 151 10.18 45.54 13.40
CA TYR A 151 8.91 45.94 12.78
C TYR A 151 8.27 47.09 13.57
N THR A 152 7.54 47.95 12.87
CA THR A 152 6.75 49.02 13.49
C THR A 152 5.61 48.48 14.38
N SER A 153 5.11 47.28 14.11
CA SER A 153 4.18 46.55 14.97
C SER A 153 4.25 45.05 14.74
N ASN A 154 3.72 44.27 15.70
CA ASN A 154 3.57 42.82 15.55
C ASN A 154 2.64 42.44 14.39
N ASP A 155 1.66 43.26 14.07
CA ASP A 155 0.74 43.01 12.95
C ASP A 155 1.47 43.06 11.60
N VAL A 156 2.39 44.01 11.40
CA VAL A 156 3.19 44.09 10.17
C VAL A 156 4.11 42.87 10.05
N LYS A 157 4.71 42.41 11.16
CA LYS A 157 5.50 41.17 11.18
C LYS A 157 4.68 39.97 10.75
N GLN A 158 3.49 39.80 11.33
CA GLN A 158 2.59 38.70 11.01
C GLN A 158 2.15 38.73 9.54
N GLN A 159 1.71 39.89 9.04
CA GLN A 159 1.33 40.07 7.64
C GLN A 159 2.49 39.79 6.67
N THR A 160 3.73 40.12 7.05
CA THR A 160 4.92 39.84 6.23
C THR A 160 5.18 38.34 6.11
N LEU A 161 5.08 37.60 7.20
CA LEU A 161 5.21 36.12 7.19
C LEU A 161 4.07 35.46 6.43
N GLU A 162 2.84 35.98 6.57
CA GLU A 162 1.67 35.53 5.82
C GLU A 162 1.82 35.78 4.31
N LEU A 163 2.41 36.91 3.92
CA LEU A 163 2.70 37.22 2.52
C LEU A 163 3.71 36.23 1.93
N LEU A 164 4.80 35.91 2.65
CA LEU A 164 5.75 34.88 2.21
C LEU A 164 5.05 33.51 2.04
N ALA A 165 4.24 33.12 3.03
CA ALA A 165 3.49 31.86 2.98
C ALA A 165 2.42 31.85 1.87
N LYS A 166 1.86 33.01 1.52
CA LYS A 166 0.94 33.15 0.39
C LYS A 166 1.68 32.98 -0.94
N ILE A 167 2.82 33.63 -1.12
CA ILE A 167 3.64 33.51 -2.34
C ILE A 167 4.07 32.05 -2.55
N GLU A 168 4.52 31.37 -1.49
CA GLU A 168 4.86 29.94 -1.56
C GLU A 168 3.68 29.09 -2.05
N ARG A 169 2.48 29.30 -1.47
CA ARG A 169 1.27 28.57 -1.85
C ARG A 169 0.82 28.86 -3.28
N ASP A 170 0.85 30.12 -3.69
CA ASP A 170 0.43 30.54 -5.04
C ASP A 170 1.35 29.91 -6.10
N LEU A 171 2.67 29.89 -5.85
CA LEU A 171 3.65 29.20 -6.71
C LEU A 171 3.43 27.70 -6.75
N GLN A 172 3.18 27.07 -5.59
CA GLN A 172 2.88 25.64 -5.49
C GLN A 172 1.64 25.27 -6.31
N VAL A 173 0.54 26.00 -6.14
CA VAL A 173 -0.72 25.78 -6.87
C VAL A 173 -0.51 25.97 -8.36
N GLY A 174 0.17 27.06 -8.76
CA GLY A 174 0.49 27.33 -10.17
C GLY A 174 1.30 26.19 -10.79
N PHE A 175 2.37 25.74 -10.12
CA PHE A 175 3.20 24.63 -10.58
C PHE A 175 2.40 23.32 -10.72
N LEU A 176 1.70 22.90 -9.66
CA LEU A 176 0.95 21.64 -9.66
C LEU A 176 -0.19 21.64 -10.68
N SER A 177 -0.87 22.78 -10.87
CA SER A 177 -1.95 22.91 -11.86
C SER A 177 -1.48 22.61 -13.29
N ARG A 178 -0.23 22.95 -13.63
CA ARG A 178 0.38 22.65 -14.94
C ARG A 178 0.73 21.16 -15.09
N ARG A 179 0.89 20.42 -14.00
CA ARG A 179 1.19 18.97 -14.01
C ARG A 179 -0.09 18.12 -14.04
N SER A 180 -1.21 18.65 -13.55
CA SER A 180 -2.50 17.93 -13.49
C SER A 180 -2.97 17.31 -14.82
N PRO A 181 -2.88 17.98 -15.99
CA PRO A 181 -3.31 17.38 -17.25
C PRO A 181 -2.51 16.12 -17.62
N GLU A 182 -1.19 16.14 -17.38
CA GLU A 182 -0.34 14.99 -17.64
C GLU A 182 -0.64 13.84 -16.66
N LEU A 183 -0.79 14.15 -15.37
CA LEU A 183 -1.22 13.17 -14.37
C LEU A 183 -2.54 12.52 -14.77
N ASN A 184 -3.56 13.29 -15.17
CA ASN A 184 -4.87 12.75 -15.54
C ASN A 184 -4.78 11.76 -16.71
N ARG A 185 -3.96 12.05 -17.73
CA ARG A 185 -3.73 11.15 -18.86
C ARG A 185 -3.07 9.85 -18.41
N VAL A 186 -2.00 9.93 -17.62
CA VAL A 186 -1.32 8.72 -17.14
C VAL A 186 -2.18 7.93 -16.16
N MET A 187 -2.95 8.59 -15.31
CA MET A 187 -3.90 7.93 -14.40
C MET A 187 -4.94 7.12 -15.15
N HIS A 188 -5.39 7.58 -16.33
CA HIS A 188 -6.30 6.81 -17.17
C HIS A 188 -5.64 5.51 -17.68
N ILE A 189 -4.41 5.61 -18.19
CA ILE A 189 -3.62 4.43 -18.61
C ILE A 189 -3.41 3.48 -17.44
N HIS A 190 -2.99 4.01 -16.29
CA HIS A 190 -2.70 3.24 -15.09
C HIS A 190 -3.93 2.48 -14.58
N SER A 191 -5.07 3.16 -14.45
CA SER A 191 -6.33 2.51 -14.06
C SER A 191 -6.74 1.44 -15.07
N GLY A 192 -6.56 1.67 -16.37
CA GLY A 192 -6.85 0.68 -17.41
C GLY A 192 -5.99 -0.59 -17.27
N VAL A 193 -4.67 -0.43 -17.10
CA VAL A 193 -3.75 -1.56 -16.88
C VAL A 193 -4.09 -2.32 -15.59
N LEU A 194 -4.37 -1.62 -14.50
CA LEU A 194 -4.68 -2.27 -13.23
C LEU A 194 -6.02 -3.01 -13.25
N LEU A 195 -7.04 -2.46 -13.94
CA LEU A 195 -8.30 -3.19 -14.16
C LEU A 195 -8.07 -4.44 -15.00
N GLU A 196 -7.28 -4.34 -16.07
CA GLU A 196 -6.91 -5.48 -16.92
C GLU A 196 -6.18 -6.57 -16.11
N PHE A 197 -5.27 -6.15 -15.24
CA PHE A 197 -4.58 -7.05 -14.31
C PHE A 197 -5.58 -7.79 -13.41
N LEU A 198 -6.42 -7.06 -12.68
CA LEU A 198 -7.31 -7.63 -11.67
C LEU A 198 -8.44 -8.48 -12.28
N GLN A 199 -8.94 -8.11 -13.47
CA GLN A 199 -10.12 -8.74 -14.07
C GLN A 199 -9.80 -9.80 -15.12
N LYS A 200 -8.60 -9.78 -15.72
CA LYS A 200 -8.23 -10.71 -16.80
C LYS A 200 -6.95 -11.47 -16.52
N HIS A 201 -5.91 -10.80 -16.04
CA HIS A 201 -4.61 -11.43 -15.84
C HIS A 201 -4.57 -12.31 -14.57
N LEU A 202 -5.06 -11.78 -13.46
CA LEU A 202 -4.99 -12.41 -12.14
C LEU A 202 -5.92 -13.62 -11.99
N PRO A 203 -7.20 -13.59 -12.42
CA PRO A 203 -8.15 -14.68 -12.19
C PRO A 203 -7.67 -16.09 -12.60
N PRO A 204 -7.10 -16.32 -13.81
CA PRO A 204 -6.63 -17.66 -14.19
C PRO A 204 -5.43 -18.15 -13.39
N ARG A 205 -4.77 -17.29 -12.60
CA ARG A 205 -3.59 -17.61 -11.80
C ARG A 205 -3.91 -17.84 -10.32
N LEU A 206 -5.13 -17.49 -9.88
CA LEU A 206 -5.52 -17.52 -8.47
C LEU A 206 -5.31 -18.90 -7.84
N GLU A 207 -5.65 -19.98 -8.54
CA GLU A 207 -5.50 -21.33 -7.99
C GLU A 207 -4.04 -21.65 -7.63
N ALA A 208 -3.12 -21.35 -8.54
CA ALA A 208 -1.69 -21.55 -8.32
C ALA A 208 -1.16 -20.65 -7.21
N MET A 209 -1.59 -19.39 -7.17
CA MET A 209 -1.20 -18.42 -6.15
C MET A 209 -1.68 -18.83 -4.75
N CYS A 210 -2.95 -19.22 -4.60
CA CYS A 210 -3.53 -19.68 -3.34
C CYS A 210 -2.75 -20.89 -2.80
N ARG A 211 -2.52 -21.88 -3.67
CA ARG A 211 -1.79 -23.10 -3.33
C ARG A 211 -0.36 -22.81 -2.87
N ALA A 212 0.36 -21.98 -3.62
CA ALA A 212 1.73 -21.59 -3.27
C ALA A 212 1.77 -20.82 -1.94
N THR A 213 0.82 -19.90 -1.72
CA THR A 213 0.72 -19.10 -0.50
C THR A 213 0.49 -19.98 0.74
N LEU A 214 -0.53 -20.83 0.71
CA LEU A 214 -0.91 -21.66 1.85
C LEU A 214 0.20 -22.65 2.23
N ARG A 215 0.84 -23.25 1.22
CA ARG A 215 1.94 -24.19 1.42
C ARG A 215 3.18 -23.50 2.03
N ALA A 216 3.52 -22.32 1.52
CA ALA A 216 4.66 -21.54 2.02
C ALA A 216 4.41 -20.98 3.42
N ALA A 217 3.17 -20.63 3.74
CA ALA A 217 2.76 -20.18 5.06
C ALA A 217 2.53 -21.33 6.06
N HIS A 218 2.67 -22.59 5.62
CA HIS A 218 2.52 -23.79 6.44
C HIS A 218 1.18 -23.86 7.20
N THR A 219 0.09 -23.42 6.57
CA THR A 219 -1.23 -23.30 7.21
C THR A 219 -1.84 -24.65 7.59
N GLY A 220 -1.46 -25.75 6.94
CA GLY A 220 -1.89 -27.10 7.32
C GLY A 220 -1.05 -27.75 8.41
N ARG A 221 0.13 -27.19 8.71
CA ARG A 221 1.10 -27.76 9.66
C ARG A 221 1.07 -27.10 11.04
N SER A 222 0.33 -26.01 11.19
CA SER A 222 0.27 -25.30 12.47
C SER A 222 -0.60 -26.05 13.49
N PRO A 223 -0.35 -25.87 14.79
CA PRO A 223 -1.21 -26.39 15.84
C PRO A 223 -2.65 -25.91 15.66
N ASN A 224 -3.62 -26.84 15.78
CA ASN A 224 -5.05 -26.59 15.61
C ASN A 224 -5.48 -26.16 14.20
N ALA A 225 -4.68 -26.44 13.16
CA ALA A 225 -5.06 -26.16 11.78
C ALA A 225 -6.42 -26.78 11.44
N VAL A 226 -7.26 -26.01 10.74
CA VAL A 226 -8.58 -26.41 10.27
C VAL A 226 -8.65 -26.31 8.76
N ASN A 227 -9.47 -27.13 8.12
CA ASN A 227 -9.52 -27.22 6.66
C ASN A 227 -10.26 -26.06 5.96
N TYR A 228 -11.04 -25.27 6.69
CA TYR A 228 -11.95 -24.28 6.12
C TYR A 228 -11.48 -22.83 6.27
N LYS A 229 -10.45 -22.55 7.07
CA LYS A 229 -9.92 -21.19 7.30
C LYS A 229 -8.45 -21.17 7.71
N VAL A 230 -7.84 -19.99 7.61
CA VAL A 230 -6.51 -19.65 8.15
C VAL A 230 -6.71 -18.92 9.49
N LEU A 231 -6.02 -19.39 10.51
CA LEU A 231 -6.11 -18.85 11.87
C LEU A 231 -5.27 -17.58 12.04
N SER A 232 -5.58 -16.78 13.06
CA SER A 232 -4.89 -15.52 13.35
C SER A 232 -3.39 -15.70 13.62
N THR A 233 -3.00 -16.82 14.23
CA THR A 233 -1.59 -17.18 14.45
C THR A 233 -0.83 -17.46 13.15
N GLN A 234 -1.53 -17.80 12.07
CA GLN A 234 -0.96 -18.13 10.75
C GLN A 234 -0.98 -16.92 9.82
N PHE A 235 -1.79 -15.90 10.13
CA PHE A 235 -1.99 -14.74 9.27
C PHE A 235 -0.70 -13.99 8.90
N PRO A 236 0.30 -13.78 9.80
CA PRO A 236 1.52 -13.07 9.43
C PRO A 236 2.30 -13.75 8.29
N GLU A 237 2.49 -15.07 8.38
CA GLU A 237 3.17 -15.85 7.33
C GLU A 237 2.34 -15.95 6.05
N PHE A 238 1.02 -16.11 6.20
CA PHE A 238 0.09 -16.07 5.07
C PHE A 238 0.18 -14.73 4.32
N ARG A 239 0.15 -13.61 5.06
CA ARG A 239 0.24 -12.25 4.51
C ARG A 239 1.56 -12.06 3.75
N ALA A 240 2.68 -12.37 4.38
CA ALA A 240 4.00 -12.21 3.77
C ALA A 240 4.12 -12.98 2.44
N ASN A 241 3.63 -14.22 2.41
CA ASN A 241 3.67 -15.04 1.20
C ASN A 241 2.67 -14.58 0.13
N TRP A 242 1.45 -14.19 0.53
CA TRP A 242 0.44 -13.69 -0.40
C TRP A 242 0.91 -12.39 -1.06
N GLU A 243 1.34 -11.42 -0.26
CA GLU A 243 1.80 -10.11 -0.75
C GLU A 243 3.01 -10.27 -1.66
N ARG A 244 3.94 -11.18 -1.35
CA ARG A 244 5.07 -11.52 -2.22
C ARG A 244 4.61 -12.01 -3.60
N ILE A 245 3.80 -13.06 -3.63
CA ILE A 245 3.35 -13.66 -4.90
C ILE A 245 2.47 -12.67 -5.68
N PHE A 246 1.61 -11.91 -4.99
CA PHE A 246 0.78 -10.89 -5.61
C PHE A 246 1.62 -9.77 -6.23
N MET A 247 2.64 -9.27 -5.52
CA MET A 247 3.56 -8.24 -6.02
C MET A 247 4.33 -8.73 -7.25
N GLU A 248 4.82 -9.97 -7.22
CA GLU A 248 5.49 -10.60 -8.36
C GLU A 248 4.56 -10.60 -9.60
N GLN A 249 3.31 -11.03 -9.46
CA GLN A 249 2.35 -11.02 -10.58
C GLN A 249 2.03 -9.60 -11.05
N MET A 250 1.85 -8.66 -10.12
CA MET A 250 1.50 -7.29 -10.45
C MET A 250 2.63 -6.58 -11.17
N VAL A 251 3.87 -6.67 -10.68
CA VAL A 251 5.03 -6.04 -11.33
C VAL A 251 5.28 -6.64 -12.71
N ASN A 252 5.21 -7.97 -12.83
CA ASN A 252 5.46 -8.66 -14.10
C ASN A 252 4.49 -8.26 -15.21
N PHE A 253 3.22 -8.05 -14.88
CA PHE A 253 2.21 -7.65 -15.85
C PHE A 253 2.10 -6.13 -15.96
N CYS A 254 1.76 -5.45 -14.85
CA CYS A 254 1.49 -4.02 -14.87
C CYS A 254 2.74 -3.22 -15.23
N GLY A 255 3.95 -3.63 -14.80
CA GLY A 255 5.18 -2.91 -15.14
C GLY A 255 5.44 -2.86 -16.65
N ASP A 256 5.28 -3.99 -17.34
CA ASP A 256 5.44 -4.05 -18.80
C ASP A 256 4.33 -3.30 -19.53
N GLU A 257 3.07 -3.52 -19.15
CA GLU A 257 1.92 -2.89 -19.81
C GLU A 257 1.90 -1.38 -19.60
N LEU A 258 2.24 -0.89 -18.39
CA LEU A 258 2.38 0.54 -18.12
C LEU A 258 3.48 1.14 -18.98
N LEU A 259 4.69 0.56 -18.94
CA LEU A 259 5.81 1.10 -19.70
C LEU A 259 5.52 1.08 -21.21
N GLY A 260 4.96 -0.02 -21.72
CA GLY A 260 4.58 -0.16 -23.12
C GLY A 260 3.53 0.87 -23.55
N LYS A 261 2.47 1.07 -22.77
CA LYS A 261 1.42 2.06 -23.09
C LYS A 261 1.91 3.50 -22.95
N LEU A 262 2.82 3.78 -22.01
CA LEU A 262 3.42 5.10 -21.85
C LEU A 262 4.38 5.45 -22.99
N GLN A 263 5.20 4.49 -23.44
CA GLN A 263 6.16 4.70 -24.54
C GLN A 263 5.49 4.80 -25.92
N ASN A 264 4.37 4.10 -26.11
CA ASN A 264 3.64 4.07 -27.39
C ASN A 264 2.43 5.03 -27.44
N SER A 265 2.32 5.93 -26.45
CA SER A 265 1.28 6.97 -26.45
C SER A 265 1.49 7.95 -27.60
N GLU A 266 0.40 8.40 -28.23
CA GLU A 266 0.44 9.41 -29.31
C GLU A 266 1.07 10.73 -28.84
N GLU A 267 0.85 11.08 -27.56
CA GLU A 267 1.45 12.22 -26.91
C GLU A 267 2.59 11.76 -26.00
N ALA A 268 3.76 12.38 -26.15
CA ALA A 268 4.92 12.04 -25.34
C ALA A 268 4.74 12.49 -23.87
N PHE A 269 5.02 11.56 -22.96
CA PHE A 269 5.14 11.87 -21.53
C PHE A 269 6.55 12.34 -21.20
N ARG A 270 6.67 13.14 -20.15
CA ARG A 270 7.99 13.52 -19.63
C ARG A 270 8.70 12.32 -19.02
N ASP A 271 10.03 12.30 -19.10
CA ASP A 271 10.85 11.24 -18.53
C ASP A 271 10.61 11.08 -17.02
N GLU A 272 10.42 12.19 -16.30
CA GLU A 272 10.11 12.17 -14.87
C GLU A 272 8.77 11.49 -14.58
N THR A 273 7.78 11.71 -15.44
CA THR A 273 6.46 11.06 -15.34
C THR A 273 6.59 9.56 -15.58
N ILE A 274 7.32 9.14 -16.61
CA ILE A 274 7.53 7.72 -16.93
C ILE A 274 8.28 7.02 -15.79
N ARG A 275 9.32 7.67 -15.25
CA ARG A 275 10.08 7.16 -14.10
C ARG A 275 9.21 7.03 -12.85
N PHE A 276 8.36 8.01 -12.57
CA PHE A 276 7.44 7.94 -11.44
C PHE A 276 6.47 6.75 -11.55
N PHE A 277 5.90 6.51 -12.72
CA PHE A 277 4.96 5.40 -12.93
C PHE A 277 5.62 4.02 -13.06
N THR A 278 6.94 3.98 -13.03
CA THR A 278 7.74 2.75 -12.93
C THR A 278 8.44 2.63 -11.56
N ASP A 279 8.11 3.52 -10.62
CA ASP A 279 8.71 3.55 -9.28
C ASP A 279 8.14 2.43 -8.37
N PRO A 280 8.99 1.74 -7.58
CA PRO A 280 8.56 0.68 -6.66
C PRO A 280 7.49 1.09 -5.64
N HIS A 281 7.45 2.35 -5.20
CA HIS A 281 6.47 2.85 -4.22
C HIS A 281 5.05 2.78 -4.77
N LEU A 282 4.87 2.99 -6.08
CA LEU A 282 3.56 2.94 -6.71
C LEU A 282 2.98 1.52 -6.67
N PHE A 283 3.81 0.52 -6.91
CA PHE A 283 3.43 -0.89 -6.76
C PHE A 283 3.17 -1.24 -5.30
N SER A 284 4.03 -0.82 -4.36
CA SER A 284 3.84 -1.01 -2.92
C SER A 284 2.49 -0.46 -2.43
N ASP A 285 2.20 0.82 -2.73
CA ASP A 285 0.98 1.48 -2.29
C ASP A 285 -0.28 0.89 -2.93
N THR A 286 -0.17 0.43 -4.18
CA THR A 286 -1.27 -0.26 -4.88
C THR A 286 -1.52 -1.64 -4.27
N ALA A 287 -0.47 -2.43 -4.04
CA ALA A 287 -0.58 -3.73 -3.40
C ALA A 287 -1.20 -3.64 -2.01
N GLU A 288 -0.79 -2.65 -1.21
CA GLU A 288 -1.36 -2.45 0.13
C GLU A 288 -2.88 -2.29 0.08
N VAL A 289 -3.40 -1.42 -0.80
CA VAL A 289 -4.85 -1.17 -0.89
C VAL A 289 -5.59 -2.43 -1.34
N ILE A 290 -5.07 -3.13 -2.35
CA ILE A 290 -5.71 -4.34 -2.87
C ILE A 290 -5.66 -5.47 -1.84
N CYS A 291 -4.51 -5.72 -1.22
CA CYS A 291 -4.35 -6.77 -0.21
C CYS A 291 -5.19 -6.50 1.04
N ASP A 292 -5.24 -5.26 1.55
CA ASP A 292 -6.13 -4.88 2.65
C ASP A 292 -7.60 -5.22 2.33
N GLY A 293 -8.04 -4.93 1.10
CA GLY A 293 -9.40 -5.23 0.65
C GLY A 293 -9.66 -6.73 0.50
N ILE A 294 -8.66 -7.51 0.07
CA ILE A 294 -8.73 -8.98 0.03
C ILE A 294 -8.87 -9.54 1.44
N TYR A 295 -8.09 -9.04 2.40
CA TYR A 295 -8.13 -9.52 3.80
C TYR A 295 -9.46 -9.17 4.47
N ASP A 296 -9.94 -7.93 4.29
CA ASP A 296 -11.36 -7.55 4.15
C ASP A 296 -12.29 -8.70 3.87
N PHE A 297 -12.39 -8.96 2.59
CA PHE A 297 -13.34 -9.88 2.04
C PHE A 297 -13.18 -11.29 2.63
N LEU A 298 -11.95 -11.81 2.71
CA LEU A 298 -11.72 -13.17 3.21
C LEU A 298 -12.06 -13.32 4.69
N CYS A 299 -11.88 -12.28 5.50
CA CYS A 299 -12.29 -12.29 6.91
C CYS A 299 -13.82 -12.27 7.04
N LEU A 300 -14.50 -11.45 6.24
CA LEU A 300 -15.97 -11.40 6.21
C LEU A 300 -16.59 -12.73 5.76
N GLU A 301 -15.93 -13.44 4.86
CA GLU A 301 -16.33 -14.77 4.38
C GLU A 301 -15.94 -15.91 5.35
N GLY A 302 -15.35 -15.58 6.50
CA GLY A 302 -14.94 -16.55 7.52
C GLY A 302 -13.73 -17.40 7.15
N PHE A 303 -13.00 -17.03 6.09
CA PHE A 303 -11.81 -17.75 5.63
C PHE A 303 -10.52 -17.28 6.33
N LEU A 304 -10.44 -16.02 6.75
CA LEU A 304 -9.31 -15.50 7.53
C LEU A 304 -9.78 -15.09 8.92
N ASP A 305 -9.09 -15.56 9.95
CA ASP A 305 -9.11 -14.92 11.27
C ASP A 305 -7.99 -13.86 11.29
N LEU A 306 -8.34 -12.59 11.43
CA LEU A 306 -7.37 -11.51 11.48
C LEU A 306 -6.96 -11.20 12.94
N PRO A 307 -5.65 -11.04 13.25
CA PRO A 307 -5.19 -10.52 14.54
C PRO A 307 -5.78 -9.15 14.84
N VAL A 308 -5.97 -8.77 16.11
CA VAL A 308 -6.61 -7.50 16.51
C VAL A 308 -5.90 -6.27 15.92
N ASP A 309 -4.59 -6.34 15.74
CA ASP A 309 -3.70 -5.28 15.30
C ASP A 309 -3.31 -5.35 13.81
N TRP A 310 -3.91 -6.25 13.04
CA TRP A 310 -3.51 -6.54 11.65
C TRP A 310 -3.48 -5.32 10.72
N ARG A 311 -4.28 -4.30 11.06
CA ARG A 311 -4.52 -3.10 10.25
C ARG A 311 -3.98 -1.81 10.85
N VAL A 312 -3.29 -1.83 12.00
CA VAL A 312 -2.90 -0.61 12.72
C VAL A 312 -2.11 0.31 11.78
N LYS A 313 -2.79 1.37 11.31
CA LYS A 313 -2.26 2.45 10.48
C LYS A 313 -2.02 3.62 11.42
N LEU A 314 -0.79 3.79 11.88
CA LEU A 314 -0.45 5.00 12.60
C LEU A 314 -0.29 6.13 11.58
N ALA A 315 -1.04 7.21 11.80
CA ALA A 315 -0.89 8.44 11.04
C ALA A 315 0.58 8.86 11.15
N ARG A 316 1.25 9.00 9.99
CA ARG A 316 2.53 9.70 9.93
C ARG A 316 2.25 11.15 10.37
N ASN A 317 2.68 11.50 11.58
CA ASN A 317 2.85 12.89 11.99
C ASN A 317 3.96 13.52 11.13
#